data_AF-A0A2K4FHI8-F1
#
_entry.id   AF-A0A2K4FHI8-F1
#
_cell.length_a   1.000
_cell.length_b   1.000
_cell.length_c   1.000
_cell.angle_alpha   90.00
_cell.angle_beta   90.00
_cell.angle_gamma   90.00
#
_symmetry.space_group_name_H-M   'P 1'
#
loop_
_entity.id
_entity.type
_entity.pdbx_description
1 polymer ?
#
loop_
_entity_poly.entity_id
_entity_poly.type
_entity_poly.pdbx_seq_one_letter_code
_entity_poly.pdbx_strand_id
1 'polypeptide(L)'
;MSREADQDASDLLLEQVNRARANATPLRIQGSNSKAFLGREVAGEVLDTRVHRGIVHYDPTELVITARAGTPLRELLAALEAAGQRLPCEPPAFGDDATVGGMVAAGLSGPRRPWAGSVRDFVLGTRLISGHGTVLRFGGEVMKNVAGYDLSRLLAGSFGCLGVITEVSLKVLPKPRHSLSIRLELGSAEALETLAEWGRQPLPISAASHDGDCLHLRLEGGEGSVSAAHQRFGGEVIDDRYWTALNEHRLAFFDEGLPLWRLSLPNHTGPLTLPGAQLIDWGGAQRWLKTEAGTVQALADEVGGHATCYRQGASDTPFQPLAPALLRYHRQLKAQLDPLGLFNPGRMYPEL
;
A
#
# COMPACT_ATOMS: atom_id res chain seq x y z
N MET A 1 22.78 -21.67 -3.37
CA MET A 1 21.78 -20.64 -3.02
C MET A 1 22.37 -19.79 -1.91
N SER A 2 22.95 -18.64 -2.25
CA SER A 2 23.52 -17.73 -1.25
C SER A 2 22.38 -17.22 -0.38
N ARG A 3 22.31 -17.67 0.89
CA ARG A 3 21.68 -16.88 1.94
C ARG A 3 22.51 -15.61 2.03
N GLU A 4 22.15 -14.55 1.30
CA GLU A 4 22.63 -13.24 1.70
C GLU A 4 22.19 -13.06 3.15
N ALA A 5 23.18 -12.93 4.03
CA ALA A 5 23.06 -13.24 5.44
C ALA A 5 21.96 -12.40 6.08
N ASP A 6 21.18 -13.04 6.93
CA ASP A 6 20.39 -12.34 7.93
C ASP A 6 21.31 -11.33 8.66
N GLN A 7 20.93 -10.05 8.63
CA GLN A 7 21.78 -8.97 9.11
C GLN A 7 20.98 -8.02 10.00
N ASP A 8 21.38 -7.98 11.27
CA ASP A 8 20.90 -7.01 12.23
C ASP A 8 21.77 -5.76 12.23
N ALA A 9 21.38 -4.75 11.47
CA ALA A 9 22.01 -3.43 11.46
C ALA A 9 21.31 -2.39 12.36
N SER A 10 20.60 -2.81 13.42
CA SER A 10 19.86 -1.88 14.30
C SER A 10 20.76 -0.80 14.91
N ASP A 11 21.93 -1.18 15.43
CA ASP A 11 22.88 -0.25 16.05
C ASP A 11 23.44 0.76 15.04
N LEU A 12 23.73 0.31 13.81
CA LEU A 12 24.21 1.17 12.72
C LEU A 12 23.18 2.23 12.34
N LEU A 13 21.91 1.82 12.18
CA LEU A 13 20.82 2.74 11.87
C LEU A 13 20.61 3.74 13.01
N LEU A 14 20.68 3.27 14.27
CA LEU A 14 20.53 4.12 15.45
C LEU A 14 21.67 5.13 15.58
N GLU A 15 22.91 4.72 15.31
CA GLU A 15 24.08 5.60 15.30
C GLU A 15 23.93 6.71 14.23
N GLN A 16 23.49 6.36 13.02
CA GLN A 16 23.25 7.35 11.96
C GLN A 16 22.16 8.35 12.36
N VAL A 17 21.05 7.90 12.97
CA VAL A 17 20.00 8.78 13.49
C VAL A 17 20.56 9.70 14.59
N ASN A 18 21.35 9.18 15.52
CA ASN A 18 21.95 9.97 16.59
C ASN A 18 22.93 11.03 16.06
N ARG A 19 23.73 10.69 15.05
CA ARG A 19 24.60 11.65 14.35
C ARG A 19 23.79 12.75 13.67
N ALA A 20 22.76 12.38 12.92
CA ALA A 20 21.88 13.32 12.24
C ALA A 20 21.17 14.25 13.24
N ARG A 21 20.72 13.70 14.37
CA ARG A 21 20.13 14.46 15.48
C ARG A 21 21.12 15.45 16.09
N ALA A 22 22.36 15.04 16.34
CA ALA A 22 23.40 15.93 16.88
C ALA A 22 23.72 17.11 15.94
N ASN A 23 23.65 16.88 14.63
CA ASN A 23 23.97 17.86 13.60
C ASN A 23 22.73 18.56 12.99
N ALA A 24 21.52 18.27 13.49
CA ALA A 24 20.25 18.71 12.90
C ALA A 24 20.17 18.46 11.37
N THR A 25 20.69 17.33 10.91
CA THR A 25 20.75 16.97 9.49
C THR A 25 19.50 16.19 9.08
N PRO A 26 18.73 16.66 8.09
CA PRO A 26 17.62 15.89 7.55
C PRO A 26 18.06 14.53 6.98
N LEU A 27 17.24 13.52 7.21
CA LEU A 27 17.42 12.16 6.73
C LEU A 27 16.36 11.80 5.70
N ARG A 28 16.83 11.37 4.53
CA ARG A 28 16.01 10.72 3.51
C ARG A 28 16.02 9.22 3.75
N ILE A 29 15.02 8.74 4.46
CA ILE A 29 14.84 7.31 4.75
C ILE A 29 14.35 6.63 3.47
N GLN A 30 15.10 5.61 3.03
CA GLN A 30 14.74 4.80 1.87
C GLN A 30 15.05 3.33 2.09
N GLY A 31 14.24 2.47 1.47
CA GLY A 31 14.64 1.09 1.15
C GLY A 31 15.32 1.07 -0.22
N SER A 32 14.76 0.30 -1.16
CA SER A 32 15.22 0.28 -2.55
C SER A 32 14.80 1.48 -3.40
N ASN A 33 14.06 2.43 -2.83
CA ASN A 33 13.61 3.63 -3.53
C ASN A 33 12.63 3.38 -4.71
N SER A 34 12.03 2.19 -4.81
CA SER A 34 11.11 1.82 -5.92
C SER A 34 9.83 2.66 -6.01
N LYS A 35 9.51 3.42 -4.94
CA LYS A 35 8.31 4.28 -4.81
C LYS A 35 8.68 5.76 -4.72
N ALA A 36 9.89 6.14 -5.16
CA ALA A 36 10.40 7.51 -5.11
C ALA A 36 9.47 8.51 -5.79
N PHE A 37 8.77 8.06 -6.84
CA PHE A 37 7.84 8.84 -7.66
C PHE A 37 6.58 9.34 -6.91
N LEU A 38 6.32 8.88 -5.68
CA LEU A 38 5.18 9.30 -4.87
C LEU A 38 5.54 10.41 -3.89
N GLY A 39 4.78 11.51 -3.87
CA GLY A 39 5.01 12.61 -2.95
C GLY A 39 6.10 13.57 -3.42
N ARG A 40 6.55 14.44 -2.52
CA ARG A 40 7.57 15.46 -2.83
C ARG A 40 8.98 14.90 -2.80
N GLU A 41 9.88 15.56 -3.51
CA GLU A 41 11.31 15.33 -3.31
C GLU A 41 11.74 15.70 -1.89
N VAL A 42 12.64 14.92 -1.32
CA VAL A 42 13.17 15.12 0.02
C VAL A 42 14.66 15.39 -0.09
N ALA A 43 15.08 16.54 0.42
CA ALA A 43 16.49 16.85 0.64
C ALA A 43 16.95 16.25 1.97
N GLY A 44 18.15 15.67 2.00
CA GLY A 44 18.73 15.09 3.21
C GLY A 44 19.78 14.03 2.92
N GLU A 45 20.51 13.63 3.96
CA GLU A 45 21.43 12.50 3.91
C GLU A 45 20.62 11.20 3.80
N VAL A 46 21.05 10.28 2.94
CA VAL A 46 20.37 8.99 2.76
C VAL A 46 20.56 8.11 3.99
N LEU A 47 19.45 7.63 4.56
CA LEU A 47 19.43 6.51 5.51
C LEU A 47 18.85 5.30 4.79
N ASP A 48 19.72 4.36 4.41
CA ASP A 48 19.36 3.16 3.66
C ASP A 48 19.04 1.99 4.60
N THR A 49 17.79 1.54 4.61
CA THR A 49 17.35 0.46 5.49
C THR A 49 17.67 -0.94 4.98
N ARG A 50 18.14 -1.09 3.73
CA ARG A 50 18.41 -2.42 3.10
C ARG A 50 19.48 -3.24 3.83
N VAL A 51 20.37 -2.57 4.57
CA VAL A 51 21.40 -3.22 5.40
C VAL A 51 20.82 -3.99 6.60
N HIS A 52 19.59 -3.67 7.02
CA HIS A 52 18.90 -4.35 8.12
C HIS A 52 17.84 -5.30 7.53
N ARG A 53 18.21 -6.55 7.24
CA ARG A 53 17.42 -7.48 6.42
C ARG A 53 17.40 -8.88 7.00
N GLY A 54 16.30 -9.59 6.73
CA GLY A 54 16.07 -10.97 7.15
C GLY A 54 14.72 -11.16 7.87
N ILE A 55 14.20 -12.37 7.80
CA ILE A 55 13.00 -12.78 8.53
C ILE A 55 13.42 -13.13 9.96
N VAL A 56 12.95 -12.35 10.94
CA VAL A 56 13.28 -12.50 12.36
C VAL A 56 12.56 -13.70 12.96
N HIS A 57 11.28 -13.86 12.59
CA HIS A 57 10.43 -14.92 13.09
C HIS A 57 9.36 -15.23 12.04
N TYR A 58 9.02 -16.51 11.87
CA TYR A 58 7.89 -16.92 11.05
C TYR A 58 7.23 -18.14 11.68
N ASP A 59 5.97 -17.99 12.07
CA ASP A 59 5.12 -19.08 12.52
C ASP A 59 3.94 -19.24 11.53
N PRO A 60 4.01 -20.23 10.62
CA PRO A 60 2.94 -20.49 9.67
C PRO A 60 1.64 -20.95 10.35
N THR A 61 1.70 -21.58 11.52
CA THR A 61 0.50 -22.07 12.23
C THR A 61 -0.26 -20.91 12.86
N GLU A 62 0.46 -19.97 13.48
CA GLU A 62 -0.12 -18.75 14.05
C GLU A 62 -0.43 -17.66 13.01
N LEU A 63 -0.04 -17.87 11.74
CA LEU A 63 -0.23 -16.93 10.64
C LEU A 63 0.45 -15.57 10.90
N VAL A 64 1.64 -15.60 11.49
CA VAL A 64 2.43 -14.41 11.82
C VAL A 64 3.83 -14.51 11.25
N ILE A 65 4.27 -13.45 10.58
CA ILE A 65 5.65 -13.29 10.12
C ILE A 65 6.22 -11.95 10.57
N THR A 66 7.44 -11.96 11.10
CA THR A 66 8.20 -10.78 11.49
C THR A 66 9.45 -10.68 10.64
N ALA A 67 9.63 -9.54 9.99
CA ALA A 67 10.79 -9.27 9.13
C ALA A 67 11.40 -7.91 9.42
N ARG A 68 12.72 -7.84 9.22
CA ARG A 68 13.48 -6.59 9.23
C ARG A 68 13.08 -5.72 8.03
N ALA A 69 13.09 -4.41 8.19
CA ALA A 69 12.55 -3.45 7.24
C ALA A 69 13.28 -3.46 5.87
N GLY A 70 14.57 -3.79 5.85
CA GLY A 70 15.37 -3.93 4.63
C GLY A 70 15.20 -5.26 3.90
N THR A 71 14.42 -6.20 4.45
CA THR A 71 14.15 -7.48 3.80
C THR A 71 13.47 -7.25 2.46
N PRO A 72 13.97 -7.83 1.35
CA PRO A 72 13.28 -7.79 0.08
C PRO A 72 11.89 -8.40 0.19
N LEU A 73 10.90 -7.70 -0.35
CA LEU A 73 9.52 -8.14 -0.39
C LEU A 73 9.40 -9.47 -1.14
N ARG A 74 10.18 -9.68 -2.21
CA ARG A 74 10.24 -10.96 -2.94
C ARG A 74 10.66 -12.14 -2.05
N GLU A 75 11.55 -11.93 -1.07
CA GLU A 75 11.99 -12.98 -0.16
C GLU A 75 10.90 -13.32 0.86
N LEU A 76 10.23 -12.30 1.40
CA LEU A 76 9.07 -12.49 2.27
C LEU A 76 7.94 -13.24 1.53
N LEU A 77 7.57 -12.80 0.32
CA LEU A 77 6.53 -13.45 -0.49
C LEU A 77 6.90 -14.89 -0.85
N ALA A 78 8.17 -15.18 -1.16
CA ALA A 78 8.62 -16.55 -1.43
C ALA A 78 8.52 -17.46 -0.19
N ALA A 79 8.83 -16.94 1.01
CA ALA A 79 8.66 -17.69 2.26
C ALA A 79 7.18 -18.03 2.53
N LEU A 80 6.27 -17.08 2.27
CA LEU A 80 4.83 -17.32 2.41
C LEU A 80 4.31 -18.32 1.37
N GLU A 81 4.75 -18.19 0.11
CA GLU A 81 4.36 -19.11 -0.96
C GLU A 81 4.75 -20.56 -0.63
N ALA A 82 5.97 -20.76 -0.11
CA ALA A 82 6.45 -22.08 0.31
C ALA A 82 5.59 -22.72 1.41
N ALA A 83 4.88 -21.91 2.21
CA ALA A 83 3.95 -22.36 3.24
C ALA A 83 2.48 -22.39 2.78
N GLY A 84 2.19 -22.11 1.50
CA GLY A 84 0.82 -22.00 0.98
C GLY A 84 0.05 -20.79 1.54
N GLN A 85 0.76 -19.73 1.89
CA GLN A 85 0.24 -18.50 2.49
C GLN A 85 0.48 -17.29 1.59
N ARG A 86 -0.13 -16.16 1.94
CA ARG A 86 0.00 -14.89 1.23
C ARG A 86 -0.13 -13.68 2.15
N LEU A 87 0.37 -12.55 1.68
CA LEU A 87 -0.07 -11.23 2.15
C LEU A 87 -1.36 -10.84 1.41
N PRO A 88 -2.51 -10.68 2.10
CA PRO A 88 -3.78 -10.47 1.42
C PRO A 88 -3.93 -9.07 0.82
N CYS A 89 -3.20 -8.08 1.32
CA CYS A 89 -3.25 -6.71 0.81
C CYS A 89 -2.60 -6.55 -0.58
N GLU A 90 -1.93 -7.56 -1.13
CA GLU A 90 -1.30 -7.57 -2.47
C GLU A 90 -0.47 -6.31 -2.76
N PRO A 91 0.49 -5.94 -1.90
CA PRO A 91 1.16 -4.65 -2.01
C PRO A 91 2.04 -4.59 -3.26
N PRO A 92 1.95 -3.53 -4.09
CA PRO A 92 2.76 -3.42 -5.29
C PRO A 92 4.23 -3.16 -4.97
N ALA A 93 5.11 -3.81 -5.71
CA ALA A 93 6.55 -3.70 -5.55
C ALA A 93 7.12 -2.48 -6.30
N PHE A 94 6.66 -2.24 -7.52
CA PHE A 94 7.19 -1.25 -8.47
C PHE A 94 8.68 -1.42 -8.77
N GLY A 95 9.16 -2.67 -8.75
CA GLY A 95 10.55 -3.05 -8.95
C GLY A 95 10.94 -4.27 -8.12
N ASP A 96 12.01 -4.96 -8.52
CA ASP A 96 12.35 -6.29 -7.97
C ASP A 96 12.92 -6.24 -6.54
N ASP A 97 13.44 -5.08 -6.14
CA ASP A 97 14.12 -4.89 -4.85
C ASP A 97 13.26 -4.19 -3.79
N ALA A 98 11.94 -4.05 -4.00
CA ALA A 98 11.04 -3.48 -2.99
C ALA A 98 11.27 -4.10 -1.60
N THR A 99 11.24 -3.30 -0.54
CA THR A 99 11.53 -3.77 0.83
C THR A 99 10.27 -3.80 1.70
N VAL A 100 10.26 -4.65 2.74
CA VAL A 100 9.13 -4.76 3.70
C VAL A 100 8.85 -3.41 4.37
N GLY A 101 9.89 -2.69 4.80
CA GLY A 101 9.75 -1.36 5.39
C GLY A 101 9.17 -0.34 4.40
N GLY A 102 9.65 -0.33 3.15
CA GLY A 102 9.12 0.54 2.10
C GLY A 102 7.66 0.21 1.72
N MET A 103 7.31 -1.08 1.72
CA MET A 103 5.94 -1.57 1.53
C MET A 103 5.00 -1.01 2.60
N VAL A 104 5.36 -1.14 3.88
CA VAL A 104 4.56 -0.59 4.99
C VAL A 104 4.51 0.93 4.92
N ALA A 105 5.66 1.60 4.85
CA ALA A 105 5.74 3.06 4.86
C ALA A 105 4.92 3.70 3.72
N ALA A 106 4.87 3.08 2.54
CA ALA A 106 4.03 3.57 1.44
C ALA A 106 2.54 3.20 1.58
N GLY A 107 2.21 2.13 2.32
CA GLY A 107 0.84 1.73 2.62
C GLY A 107 -0.03 1.36 1.41
N LEU A 108 0.60 1.06 0.27
CA LEU A 108 -0.08 0.74 -0.99
C LEU A 108 -0.61 -0.69 -0.95
N SER A 109 -1.82 -0.89 -1.46
CA SER A 109 -2.49 -2.20 -1.51
C SER A 109 -2.96 -2.47 -2.94
N GLY A 110 -3.05 -3.74 -3.31
CA GLY A 110 -3.45 -4.16 -4.64
C GLY A 110 -4.95 -4.41 -4.80
N PRO A 111 -5.36 -5.04 -5.91
CA PRO A 111 -6.76 -5.18 -6.31
C PRO A 111 -7.67 -5.86 -5.28
N ARG A 112 -7.12 -6.69 -4.38
CA ARG A 112 -7.89 -7.36 -3.32
C ARG A 112 -8.33 -6.46 -2.17
N ARG A 113 -7.81 -5.23 -2.05
CA ARG A 113 -8.02 -4.38 -0.86
C ARG A 113 -9.48 -4.31 -0.38
N PRO A 114 -10.52 -4.17 -1.22
CA PRO A 114 -11.90 -4.09 -0.74
C PRO A 114 -12.40 -5.35 -0.01
N TRP A 115 -11.88 -6.52 -0.38
CA TRP A 115 -12.34 -7.81 0.14
C TRP A 115 -11.43 -8.37 1.23
N ALA A 116 -10.16 -8.00 1.25
CA ALA A 116 -9.21 -8.53 2.25
C ALA A 116 -8.62 -7.47 3.19
N GLY A 117 -8.77 -6.18 2.90
CA GLY A 117 -8.17 -5.10 3.69
C GLY A 117 -6.85 -4.58 3.13
N SER A 118 -6.39 -3.49 3.72
CA SER A 118 -5.18 -2.77 3.35
C SER A 118 -3.94 -3.27 4.07
N VAL A 119 -2.74 -2.86 3.63
CA VAL A 119 -1.47 -3.16 4.34
C VAL A 119 -1.58 -2.85 5.83
N ARG A 120 -2.19 -1.72 6.18
CA ARG A 120 -2.41 -1.29 7.56
C ARG A 120 -3.12 -2.34 8.40
N ASP A 121 -4.11 -3.02 7.84
CA ASP A 121 -4.97 -3.95 8.58
C ASP A 121 -4.25 -5.27 8.91
N PHE A 122 -3.12 -5.52 8.24
CA PHE A 122 -2.25 -6.69 8.46
C PHE A 122 -1.03 -6.39 9.33
N VAL A 123 -0.77 -5.14 9.71
CA VAL A 123 0.30 -4.82 10.67
C VAL A 123 -0.16 -5.19 12.08
N LEU A 124 0.59 -6.09 12.72
CA LEU A 124 0.37 -6.54 14.10
C LEU A 124 1.26 -5.80 15.11
N GLY A 125 2.47 -5.45 14.67
CA GLY A 125 3.43 -4.74 15.50
C GLY A 125 4.61 -4.24 14.69
N THR A 126 5.34 -3.28 15.25
CA THR A 126 6.48 -2.64 14.60
C THR A 126 7.54 -2.25 15.62
N ARG A 127 8.80 -2.27 15.19
CA ARG A 127 9.88 -1.56 15.86
C ARG A 127 10.33 -0.40 14.97
N LEU A 128 10.63 0.74 15.58
CA LEU A 128 11.19 1.88 14.87
C LEU A 128 12.22 2.63 15.71
N ILE A 129 13.07 3.40 15.04
CA ILE A 129 13.91 4.42 15.67
C ILE A 129 13.19 5.77 15.54
N SER A 130 12.97 6.44 16.67
CA SER A 130 12.37 7.78 16.74
C SER A 130 13.42 8.89 16.54
N GLY A 131 12.99 10.12 16.28
CA GLY A 131 13.86 11.29 16.17
C GLY A 131 14.47 11.72 17.50
N HIS A 132 14.05 11.11 18.61
CA HIS A 132 14.73 11.20 19.90
C HIS A 132 15.99 10.31 19.98
N GLY A 133 16.27 9.49 18.95
CA GLY A 133 17.38 8.55 18.97
C GLY A 133 17.12 7.36 19.89
N THR A 134 15.86 6.93 19.99
CA THR A 134 15.45 5.79 20.82
C THR A 134 14.68 4.77 19.99
N VAL A 135 14.85 3.49 20.33
CA VAL A 135 14.07 2.40 19.73
C VAL A 135 12.73 2.30 20.44
N LEU A 136 11.64 2.38 19.67
CA LEU A 136 10.28 2.22 20.14
C LEU A 136 9.69 0.92 19.60
N ARG A 137 8.86 0.27 20.40
CA ARG A 137 8.10 -0.93 20.03
C ARG A 137 6.61 -0.67 20.21
N PHE A 138 5.84 -0.97 19.17
CA PHE A 138 4.39 -0.85 19.17
C PHE A 138 3.74 -2.16 18.74
N GLY A 139 2.56 -2.45 19.29
CA GLY A 139 1.83 -3.69 19.03
C GLY A 139 2.53 -4.93 19.58
N GLY A 140 2.20 -6.08 19.01
CA GLY A 140 2.71 -7.39 19.44
C GLY A 140 2.19 -8.50 18.53
N GLU A 141 2.75 -9.70 18.65
CA GLU A 141 2.39 -10.86 17.82
C GLU A 141 1.01 -11.44 18.18
N VAL A 142 0.42 -11.02 19.31
CA VAL A 142 -0.87 -11.51 19.79
C VAL A 142 -2.05 -10.74 19.20
N MET A 143 -3.09 -11.46 18.76
CA MET A 143 -4.29 -10.92 18.11
C MET A 143 -5.16 -9.99 18.98
N LYS A 144 -4.88 -9.88 20.28
CA LYS A 144 -5.61 -8.99 21.22
C LYS A 144 -4.64 -8.00 21.87
N ASN A 145 -4.53 -6.82 21.29
CA ASN A 145 -3.86 -5.68 21.90
C ASN A 145 -4.94 -4.66 22.32
N VAL A 146 -5.33 -4.65 23.59
CA VAL A 146 -6.47 -3.85 24.11
C VAL A 146 -6.02 -2.65 24.96
N ALA A 147 -4.74 -2.27 24.89
CA ALA A 147 -4.21 -1.14 25.66
C ALA A 147 -3.41 -0.18 24.76
N GLY A 148 -3.79 1.11 24.80
CA GLY A 148 -3.08 2.21 24.12
C GLY A 148 -3.54 2.50 22.69
N TYR A 149 -2.93 3.52 22.09
CA TYR A 149 -3.14 3.88 20.68
C TYR A 149 -2.33 2.96 19.75
N ASP A 150 -2.94 2.52 18.65
CA ASP A 150 -2.31 1.63 17.67
C ASP A 150 -1.36 2.38 16.73
N LEU A 151 -0.19 2.76 17.26
CA LEU A 151 0.86 3.45 16.51
C LEU A 151 1.48 2.57 15.42
N SER A 152 1.48 1.25 15.58
CA SER A 152 1.95 0.30 14.57
C SER A 152 1.23 0.47 13.23
N ARG A 153 -0.10 0.65 13.27
CA ARG A 153 -0.90 0.89 12.07
C ARG A 153 -0.73 2.29 11.49
N LEU A 154 -0.38 3.29 12.30
CA LEU A 154 -0.13 4.66 11.82
C LEU A 154 1.13 4.78 10.97
N LEU A 155 2.07 3.83 11.08
CA LEU A 155 3.26 3.80 10.22
C LEU A 155 2.92 3.43 8.77
N ALA A 156 1.81 2.73 8.54
CA ALA A 156 1.36 2.39 7.21
C ALA A 156 0.89 3.64 6.45
N GLY A 157 1.58 3.99 5.35
CA GLY A 157 1.31 5.22 4.61
C GLY A 157 1.93 6.49 5.22
N SER A 158 2.84 6.34 6.20
CA SER A 158 3.56 7.48 6.81
C SER A 158 4.71 8.01 5.97
N PHE A 159 5.10 7.31 4.90
CA PHE A 159 6.25 7.61 4.04
C PHE A 159 7.57 7.84 4.83
N GLY A 160 7.72 7.20 5.99
CA GLY A 160 8.89 7.34 6.85
C GLY A 160 8.94 8.64 7.68
N CYS A 161 7.93 9.50 7.60
CA CYS A 161 7.92 10.80 8.29
C CYS A 161 7.81 10.69 9.82
N LEU A 162 7.45 9.52 10.34
CA LEU A 162 7.20 9.26 11.77
C LEU A 162 8.31 8.44 12.46
N GLY A 163 9.32 7.98 11.71
CA GLY A 163 10.38 7.14 12.25
C GLY A 163 10.99 6.21 11.22
N VAL A 164 12.18 5.70 11.54
CA VAL A 164 12.84 4.64 10.77
C VAL A 164 12.27 3.30 11.20
N ILE A 165 11.40 2.69 10.40
CA ILE A 165 10.90 1.33 10.66
C ILE A 165 12.10 0.37 10.60
N THR A 166 12.30 -0.42 11.66
CA THR A 166 13.37 -1.45 11.72
C THR A 166 12.79 -2.85 11.60
N GLU A 167 11.66 -3.16 12.25
CA GLU A 167 11.00 -4.46 12.13
C GLU A 167 9.48 -4.29 11.98
N VAL A 168 8.85 -5.24 11.28
CA VAL A 168 7.41 -5.32 11.11
C VAL A 168 6.95 -6.76 11.35
N SER A 169 5.96 -6.93 12.23
CA SER A 169 5.19 -8.17 12.37
C SER A 169 3.88 -8.04 11.60
N LEU A 170 3.60 -9.00 10.72
CA LEU A 170 2.47 -9.03 9.81
C LEU A 170 1.63 -10.27 10.03
N LYS A 171 0.30 -10.10 10.00
CA LYS A 171 -0.64 -11.21 9.84
C LYS A 171 -0.64 -11.64 8.38
N VAL A 172 -0.52 -12.93 8.15
CA VAL A 172 -0.64 -13.56 6.83
C VAL A 172 -1.90 -14.42 6.76
N LEU A 173 -2.32 -14.87 5.59
CA LEU A 173 -3.47 -15.77 5.45
C LEU A 173 -3.12 -16.93 4.51
N PRO A 174 -3.80 -18.09 4.65
CA PRO A 174 -3.74 -19.15 3.66
C PRO A 174 -4.15 -18.65 2.27
N LYS A 175 -3.56 -19.25 1.23
CA LYS A 175 -4.02 -19.07 -0.14
C LYS A 175 -5.39 -19.73 -0.33
N PRO A 176 -6.26 -19.17 -1.20
CA PRO A 176 -7.52 -19.80 -1.57
C PRO A 176 -7.23 -21.13 -2.27
N ARG A 177 -8.18 -22.07 -2.17
CA ARG A 177 -8.07 -23.37 -2.83
C ARG A 177 -8.22 -23.28 -4.34
N HIS A 178 -8.99 -22.30 -4.82
CA HIS A 178 -9.26 -22.09 -6.22
C HIS A 178 -9.36 -20.58 -6.53
N SER A 179 -8.85 -20.18 -7.69
CA SER A 179 -8.88 -18.83 -8.26
C SER A 179 -9.30 -18.93 -9.73
N LEU A 180 -10.19 -18.05 -10.16
CA LEU A 180 -10.60 -17.92 -11.55
C LEU A 180 -10.80 -16.44 -11.88
N SER A 181 -10.15 -15.96 -12.93
CA SER A 181 -10.38 -14.62 -13.46
C SER A 181 -11.27 -14.66 -14.70
N ILE A 182 -12.23 -13.74 -14.75
CA ILE A 182 -13.20 -13.64 -15.85
C ILE A 182 -13.33 -12.21 -16.35
N ARG A 183 -13.66 -12.06 -17.63
CA ARG A 183 -13.95 -10.81 -18.33
C ARG A 183 -15.40 -10.79 -18.80
N LEU A 184 -16.10 -9.70 -18.53
CA LEU A 184 -17.49 -9.44 -18.88
C LEU A 184 -17.57 -8.17 -19.73
N GLU A 185 -18.30 -8.25 -20.84
CA GLU A 185 -18.56 -7.11 -21.73
C GLU A 185 -19.67 -6.23 -21.14
N LEU A 186 -19.32 -5.45 -20.12
CA LEU A 186 -20.21 -4.50 -19.46
C LEU A 186 -19.61 -3.11 -19.55
N GLY A 187 -20.42 -2.11 -19.89
CA GLY A 187 -20.00 -0.72 -19.83
C GLY A 187 -19.72 -0.28 -18.39
N SER A 188 -18.92 0.78 -18.20
CA SER A 188 -18.45 1.18 -16.86
C SER A 188 -19.58 1.53 -15.89
N ALA A 189 -20.65 2.19 -16.36
CA ALA A 189 -21.81 2.52 -15.53
C ALA A 189 -22.56 1.27 -15.06
N GLU A 190 -22.89 0.36 -16.00
CA GLU A 190 -23.56 -0.90 -15.71
C GLU A 190 -22.70 -1.79 -14.79
N ALA A 191 -21.39 -1.83 -15.01
CA ALA A 191 -20.45 -2.56 -14.17
C ALA A 191 -20.46 -2.06 -12.72
N LEU A 192 -20.47 -0.73 -12.48
CA LEU A 192 -20.54 -0.15 -11.14
C LEU A 192 -21.86 -0.48 -10.43
N GLU A 193 -22.98 -0.39 -11.13
CA GLU A 193 -24.30 -0.75 -10.59
C GLU A 193 -24.37 -2.25 -10.23
N THR A 194 -23.92 -3.11 -11.14
CA THR A 194 -23.85 -4.56 -10.96
C THR A 194 -22.97 -4.93 -9.76
N LEU A 195 -21.79 -4.31 -9.64
CA LEU A 195 -20.89 -4.52 -8.50
C LEU A 195 -21.50 -4.05 -7.17
N ALA A 196 -22.27 -2.96 -7.17
CA ALA A 196 -22.99 -2.51 -5.98
C ALA A 196 -24.10 -3.48 -5.56
N GLU A 197 -24.77 -4.13 -6.51
CA GLU A 197 -25.73 -5.19 -6.22
C GLU A 197 -25.03 -6.44 -5.68
N TRP A 198 -23.98 -6.91 -6.35
CA TRP A 198 -23.23 -8.09 -5.96
C TRP A 198 -22.52 -7.94 -4.61
N GLY A 199 -22.05 -6.74 -4.27
CA GLY A 199 -21.44 -6.45 -2.97
C GLY A 199 -22.36 -6.68 -1.77
N ARG A 200 -23.69 -6.78 -1.99
CA ARG A 200 -24.69 -7.12 -0.95
C ARG A 200 -24.91 -8.61 -0.78
N GLN A 201 -24.17 -9.44 -1.50
CA GLN A 201 -24.33 -10.89 -1.57
C GLN A 201 -23.02 -11.60 -1.16
N PRO A 202 -23.06 -12.83 -0.65
CA PRO A 202 -21.87 -13.59 -0.27
C PRO A 202 -21.19 -14.22 -1.49
N LEU A 203 -20.77 -13.39 -2.45
CA LEU A 203 -20.13 -13.82 -3.68
C LEU A 203 -18.61 -13.95 -3.49
N PRO A 204 -17.94 -14.92 -4.13
CA PRO A 204 -16.51 -15.15 -3.98
C PRO A 204 -15.65 -14.14 -4.75
N ILE A 205 -16.11 -12.90 -4.92
CA ILE A 205 -15.37 -11.84 -5.60
C ILE A 205 -14.22 -11.40 -4.69
N SER A 206 -13.04 -11.27 -5.29
CA SER A 206 -11.80 -10.95 -4.58
C SER A 206 -10.93 -9.92 -5.31
N ALA A 207 -11.31 -9.53 -6.53
CA ALA A 207 -10.84 -8.34 -7.23
C ALA A 207 -11.89 -7.94 -8.28
N ALA A 208 -12.02 -6.65 -8.57
CA ALA A 208 -12.86 -6.14 -9.65
C ALA A 208 -12.26 -4.85 -10.23
N SER A 209 -12.05 -4.84 -11.54
CA SER A 209 -11.50 -3.70 -12.28
C SER A 209 -12.23 -3.53 -13.61
N HIS A 210 -12.37 -2.29 -14.09
CA HIS A 210 -12.94 -1.97 -15.40
C HIS A 210 -11.94 -1.14 -16.19
N ASP A 211 -11.60 -1.58 -17.39
CA ASP A 211 -10.53 -0.99 -18.22
C ASP A 211 -11.01 0.09 -19.19
N GLY A 212 -12.31 0.43 -19.17
CA GLY A 212 -12.95 1.34 -20.12
C GLY A 212 -13.95 0.61 -21.03
N ASP A 213 -13.69 -0.65 -21.34
CA ASP A 213 -14.53 -1.46 -22.23
C ASP A 213 -15.19 -2.63 -21.49
N CYS A 214 -14.49 -3.27 -20.55
CA CYS A 214 -14.91 -4.52 -19.93
C CYS A 214 -14.67 -4.55 -18.42
N LEU A 215 -15.54 -5.28 -17.72
CA LEU A 215 -15.38 -5.61 -16.31
C LEU A 215 -14.55 -6.90 -16.18
N HIS A 216 -13.46 -6.82 -15.44
CA HIS A 216 -12.61 -7.94 -15.04
C HIS A 216 -12.91 -8.28 -13.58
N LEU A 217 -13.09 -9.57 -13.27
CA LEU A 217 -13.32 -10.07 -11.91
C LEU A 217 -12.37 -11.20 -11.58
N ARG A 218 -11.92 -11.26 -10.33
CA ARG A 218 -11.23 -12.42 -9.77
C ARG A 218 -12.11 -13.10 -8.73
N LEU A 219 -12.42 -14.36 -8.94
CA LEU A 219 -13.20 -15.20 -8.06
C LEU A 219 -12.29 -16.13 -7.27
N GLU A 220 -12.42 -16.15 -5.95
CA GLU A 220 -11.59 -17.01 -5.10
C GLU A 220 -12.37 -17.67 -3.97
N GLY A 221 -12.05 -18.93 -3.69
CA GLY A 221 -12.68 -19.67 -2.60
C GLY A 221 -12.53 -21.18 -2.76
N GLY A 222 -13.59 -21.92 -2.41
CA GLY A 222 -13.71 -23.33 -2.76
C GLY A 222 -14.15 -23.49 -4.21
N GLU A 223 -13.70 -24.57 -4.86
CA GLU A 223 -13.97 -24.87 -6.27
C GLU A 223 -15.46 -24.77 -6.64
N GLY A 224 -16.35 -25.38 -5.86
CA GLY A 224 -17.79 -25.31 -6.10
C GLY A 224 -18.37 -23.90 -6.00
N SER A 225 -17.86 -23.07 -5.09
CA SER A 225 -18.32 -21.67 -4.94
C SER A 225 -17.87 -20.82 -6.12
N VAL A 226 -16.63 -20.99 -6.57
CA VAL A 226 -16.10 -20.27 -7.73
C VAL A 226 -16.81 -20.71 -9.01
N SER A 227 -17.00 -22.02 -9.22
CA SER A 227 -17.69 -22.55 -10.39
C SER A 227 -19.15 -22.08 -10.45
N ALA A 228 -19.88 -22.10 -9.33
CA ALA A 228 -21.25 -21.57 -9.27
C ALA A 228 -21.31 -20.06 -9.57
N ALA A 229 -20.34 -19.29 -9.08
CA ALA A 229 -20.25 -17.86 -9.39
C ALA A 229 -19.96 -17.61 -10.87
N HIS A 230 -19.04 -18.36 -11.49
CA HIS A 230 -18.76 -18.27 -12.92
C HIS A 230 -19.97 -18.65 -13.78
N GLN A 231 -20.68 -19.73 -13.43
CA GLN A 231 -21.93 -20.11 -14.13
C GLN A 231 -23.01 -19.01 -14.04
N ARG A 232 -23.08 -18.31 -12.90
CA ARG A 232 -24.03 -17.22 -12.70
C ARG A 232 -23.64 -15.96 -13.47
N PHE A 233 -22.38 -15.55 -13.42
CA PHE A 233 -21.90 -14.31 -14.05
C PHE A 233 -21.68 -14.47 -15.55
N GLY A 234 -21.33 -15.68 -16.00
CA GLY A 234 -20.79 -15.91 -17.34
C GLY A 234 -19.40 -15.29 -17.48
N GLY A 235 -19.11 -14.82 -18.70
CA GLY A 235 -17.84 -14.17 -19.02
C GLY A 235 -16.75 -15.13 -19.49
N GLU A 236 -15.82 -14.55 -20.26
CA GLU A 236 -14.66 -15.23 -20.80
C GLU A 236 -13.61 -15.41 -19.71
N VAL A 237 -13.03 -16.61 -19.60
CA VAL A 237 -11.93 -16.86 -18.65
C VAL A 237 -10.67 -16.17 -19.16
N ILE A 238 -10.01 -15.41 -18.29
CA ILE A 238 -8.77 -14.70 -18.60
C ILE A 238 -7.62 -15.17 -17.70
N ASP A 239 -6.40 -14.81 -18.11
CA ASP A 239 -5.18 -15.11 -17.36
C ASP A 239 -5.04 -14.21 -16.11
N ASP A 240 -4.77 -14.83 -14.96
CA ASP A 240 -4.56 -14.14 -13.67
C ASP A 240 -3.41 -13.11 -13.70
N ARG A 241 -2.50 -13.18 -14.68
CA ARG A 241 -1.46 -12.16 -14.92
C ARG A 241 -2.01 -10.75 -15.08
N TYR A 242 -3.28 -10.59 -15.51
CA TYR A 242 -3.96 -9.29 -15.55
C TYR A 242 -3.87 -8.55 -14.22
N TRP A 243 -4.12 -9.24 -13.09
CA TRP A 243 -4.12 -8.61 -11.77
C TRP A 243 -2.72 -8.19 -11.32
N THR A 244 -1.71 -8.99 -11.66
CA THR A 244 -0.31 -8.63 -11.38
C THR A 244 0.10 -7.43 -12.23
N ALA A 245 -0.30 -7.39 -13.50
CA ALA A 245 -0.04 -6.25 -14.38
C ALA A 245 -0.79 -4.99 -13.94
N LEU A 246 -2.04 -5.09 -13.48
CA LEU A 246 -2.79 -3.99 -12.89
C LEU A 246 -2.09 -3.45 -11.65
N ASN A 247 -1.73 -4.33 -10.72
CA ASN A 247 -1.10 -3.95 -9.45
C ASN A 247 0.27 -3.29 -9.64
N GLU A 248 1.10 -3.82 -10.55
CA GLU A 248 2.44 -3.32 -10.85
C GLU A 248 2.46 -2.18 -11.89
N HIS A 249 1.29 -1.67 -12.30
CA HIS A 249 1.14 -0.62 -13.33
C HIS A 249 1.80 -0.98 -14.69
N ARG A 250 1.60 -2.21 -15.15
CA ARG A 250 2.14 -2.76 -16.41
C ARG A 250 1.08 -2.98 -17.50
N LEU A 251 -0.19 -2.68 -17.22
CA LEU A 251 -1.21 -2.61 -18.27
C LEU A 251 -0.94 -1.43 -19.20
N ALA A 252 -1.33 -1.52 -20.47
CA ALA A 252 -1.18 -0.44 -21.46
C ALA A 252 -1.81 0.89 -20.99
N PHE A 253 -2.85 0.83 -20.15
CA PHE A 253 -3.42 2.02 -19.52
C PHE A 253 -2.38 2.84 -18.75
N PHE A 254 -1.30 2.27 -18.22
CA PHE A 254 -0.29 2.96 -17.42
C PHE A 254 0.93 3.45 -18.21
N ASP A 255 0.98 3.24 -19.52
CA ASP A 255 2.08 3.69 -20.38
C ASP A 255 2.30 5.21 -20.28
N GLU A 256 3.47 5.70 -20.68
CA GLU A 256 3.83 7.12 -20.49
C GLU A 256 2.93 8.10 -21.27
N GLY A 257 2.99 9.38 -20.88
CA GLY A 257 2.14 10.44 -21.42
C GLY A 257 1.71 11.40 -20.33
N LEU A 258 0.44 11.32 -19.94
CA LEU A 258 -0.17 12.23 -18.97
C LEU A 258 0.15 11.87 -17.52
N PRO A 259 0.12 12.85 -16.58
CA PRO A 259 0.16 12.58 -15.15
C PRO A 259 -0.89 11.56 -14.72
N LEU A 260 -0.46 10.58 -13.92
CA LEU A 260 -1.32 9.57 -13.35
C LEU A 260 -1.81 10.03 -11.98
N TRP A 261 -3.11 9.96 -11.76
CA TRP A 261 -3.75 10.23 -10.47
C TRP A 261 -4.48 8.98 -9.98
N ARG A 262 -4.40 8.74 -8.67
CA ARG A 262 -5.21 7.75 -7.98
C ARG A 262 -6.27 8.46 -7.15
N LEU A 263 -7.53 8.23 -7.45
CA LEU A 263 -8.65 8.65 -6.61
C LEU A 263 -9.07 7.46 -5.75
N SER A 264 -9.13 7.66 -4.43
CA SER A 264 -9.78 6.74 -3.48
C SER A 264 -11.12 7.35 -3.10
N LEU A 265 -12.20 6.69 -3.48
CA LEU A 265 -13.57 7.16 -3.35
C LEU A 265 -14.32 6.30 -2.32
N PRO A 266 -15.45 6.79 -1.77
CA PRO A 266 -16.37 5.95 -1.02
C PRO A 266 -16.81 4.71 -1.82
N ASN A 267 -17.19 3.66 -1.12
CA ASN A 267 -17.78 2.49 -1.76
C ASN A 267 -19.08 2.89 -2.46
N HIS A 268 -19.36 2.28 -3.60
CA HIS A 268 -20.56 2.54 -4.41
C HIS A 268 -20.68 3.97 -4.96
N THR A 269 -19.59 4.74 -5.02
CA THR A 269 -19.56 5.95 -5.85
C THR A 269 -19.81 5.57 -7.30
N GLY A 270 -20.89 6.11 -7.87
CA GLY A 270 -21.32 5.86 -9.24
C GLY A 270 -20.37 6.46 -10.30
N PRO A 271 -20.82 6.54 -11.55
CA PRO A 271 -20.06 7.16 -12.63
C PRO A 271 -19.71 8.61 -12.30
N LEU A 272 -18.48 9.01 -12.58
CA LEU A 272 -18.01 10.39 -12.44
C LEU A 272 -17.52 10.90 -13.79
N THR A 273 -17.87 12.13 -14.12
CA THR A 273 -17.32 12.83 -15.28
C THR A 273 -15.94 13.37 -14.93
N LEU A 274 -14.90 12.57 -15.20
CA LEU A 274 -13.51 12.94 -14.96
C LEU A 274 -12.84 13.40 -16.26
N PRO A 275 -11.97 14.43 -16.22
CA PRO A 275 -11.34 14.98 -17.41
C PRO A 275 -10.15 14.13 -17.87
N GLY A 276 -10.39 12.96 -18.46
CA GLY A 276 -9.31 12.12 -19.00
C GLY A 276 -9.69 10.66 -19.14
N ALA A 277 -8.70 9.84 -19.50
CA ALA A 277 -8.87 8.40 -19.57
C ALA A 277 -8.86 7.80 -18.16
N GLN A 278 -9.80 6.89 -17.89
CA GLN A 278 -9.97 6.26 -16.59
C GLN A 278 -9.81 4.74 -16.67
N LEU A 279 -9.25 4.17 -15.61
CA LEU A 279 -9.34 2.75 -15.29
C LEU A 279 -9.90 2.63 -13.87
N ILE A 280 -10.92 1.79 -13.70
CA ILE A 280 -11.61 1.58 -12.44
C ILE A 280 -11.02 0.34 -11.76
N ASP A 281 -10.78 0.42 -10.46
CA ASP A 281 -10.34 -0.72 -9.67
C ASP A 281 -11.10 -0.72 -8.33
N TRP A 282 -10.87 -1.74 -7.52
CA TRP A 282 -11.47 -1.91 -6.19
C TRP A 282 -12.99 -1.91 -6.24
N GLY A 283 -13.56 -2.49 -7.30
CA GLY A 283 -15.01 -2.54 -7.51
C GLY A 283 -15.68 -1.17 -7.54
N GLY A 284 -14.96 -0.12 -7.93
CA GLY A 284 -15.50 1.23 -7.95
C GLY A 284 -15.05 2.12 -6.79
N ALA A 285 -14.21 1.66 -5.86
CA ALA A 285 -13.63 2.54 -4.83
C ALA A 285 -12.30 3.18 -5.25
N GLN A 286 -11.67 2.72 -6.34
CA GLN A 286 -10.44 3.29 -6.88
C GLN A 286 -10.65 3.73 -8.33
N ARG A 287 -10.17 4.92 -8.69
CA ARG A 287 -10.04 5.36 -10.09
C ARG A 287 -8.59 5.73 -10.36
N TRP A 288 -8.01 5.12 -11.37
CA TRP A 288 -6.81 5.61 -12.01
C TRP A 288 -7.24 6.58 -13.11
N LEU A 289 -6.66 7.78 -13.11
CA LEU A 289 -7.01 8.85 -14.05
C LEU A 289 -5.73 9.41 -14.68
N LYS A 290 -5.67 9.42 -16.01
CA LYS A 290 -4.62 10.08 -16.78
C LYS A 290 -5.11 11.47 -17.23
N THR A 291 -4.53 12.54 -16.70
CA THR A 291 -4.97 13.91 -16.98
C THR A 291 -3.92 14.97 -16.64
N GLU A 292 -3.98 16.13 -17.32
CA GLU A 292 -3.27 17.37 -16.97
C GLU A 292 -4.13 18.31 -16.10
N ALA A 293 -5.39 17.96 -15.84
CA ALA A 293 -6.31 18.85 -15.15
C ALA A 293 -5.88 19.07 -13.69
N GLY A 294 -5.80 20.33 -13.28
CA GLY A 294 -5.52 20.70 -11.88
C GLY A 294 -6.70 20.48 -10.91
N THR A 295 -7.86 20.00 -11.40
CA THR A 295 -9.11 19.91 -10.62
C THR A 295 -9.34 18.54 -9.97
N VAL A 296 -8.45 17.56 -10.15
CA VAL A 296 -8.67 16.16 -9.71
C VAL A 296 -8.95 16.05 -8.22
N GLN A 297 -8.23 16.79 -7.38
CA GLN A 297 -8.42 16.76 -5.92
C GLN A 297 -9.76 17.35 -5.48
N ALA A 298 -10.23 18.41 -6.15
CA ALA A 298 -11.54 18.99 -5.88
C ALA A 298 -12.66 18.04 -6.29
N LEU A 299 -12.57 17.43 -7.47
CA LEU A 299 -13.54 16.44 -7.95
C LEU A 299 -13.63 15.21 -7.04
N ALA A 300 -12.50 14.76 -6.49
CA ALA A 300 -12.51 13.69 -5.50
C ALA A 300 -13.16 14.13 -4.18
N ASP A 301 -12.85 15.34 -3.70
CA ASP A 301 -13.37 15.90 -2.44
C ASP A 301 -14.90 16.11 -2.48
N GLU A 302 -15.45 16.55 -3.61
CA GLU A 302 -16.89 16.76 -3.84
C GLU A 302 -17.73 15.51 -3.54
N VAL A 303 -17.15 14.32 -3.69
CA VAL A 303 -17.79 13.03 -3.43
C VAL A 303 -17.27 12.34 -2.16
N GLY A 304 -16.52 13.07 -1.31
CA GLY A 304 -15.94 12.53 -0.07
C GLY A 304 -14.73 11.61 -0.27
N GLY A 305 -14.09 11.69 -1.43
CA GLY A 305 -12.88 10.96 -1.79
C GLY A 305 -11.60 11.77 -1.61
N HIS A 306 -10.48 11.16 -1.99
CA HIS A 306 -9.15 11.77 -1.95
C HIS A 306 -8.38 11.44 -3.23
N ALA A 307 -7.60 12.39 -3.75
CA ALA A 307 -6.73 12.13 -4.89
C ALA A 307 -5.24 12.21 -4.52
N THR A 308 -4.43 11.35 -5.13
CA THR A 308 -2.97 11.33 -4.99
C THR A 308 -2.34 11.31 -6.38
N CYS A 309 -1.37 12.17 -6.63
CA CYS A 309 -0.58 12.18 -7.86
C CYS A 309 0.50 11.09 -7.79
N TYR A 310 0.56 10.26 -8.83
CA TYR A 310 1.49 9.14 -8.99
C TYR A 310 2.64 9.49 -9.93
N ARG A 311 3.00 10.78 -10.00
CA ARG A 311 4.16 11.27 -10.74
C ARG A 311 4.82 12.39 -9.93
N GLN A 312 6.06 12.19 -9.53
CA GLN A 312 6.83 13.22 -8.81
C GLN A 312 7.03 14.44 -9.70
N GLY A 313 6.86 15.63 -9.12
CA GLY A 313 7.02 16.91 -9.85
C GLY A 313 5.87 17.29 -10.79
N ALA A 314 4.87 16.42 -10.99
CA ALA A 314 3.69 16.77 -11.79
C ALA A 314 2.66 17.65 -11.03
N SER A 315 2.79 17.74 -9.71
CA SER A 315 1.95 18.57 -8.85
C SER A 315 2.73 18.99 -7.61
N ASP A 316 2.58 20.25 -7.20
CA ASP A 316 3.13 20.78 -5.94
C ASP A 316 2.37 20.25 -4.71
N THR A 317 1.16 19.71 -4.91
CA THR A 317 0.29 19.11 -3.90
C THR A 317 -0.02 17.65 -4.25
N PRO A 318 0.99 16.74 -4.22
CA PRO A 318 0.81 15.37 -4.70
C PRO A 318 -0.17 14.54 -3.84
N PHE A 319 -0.45 14.93 -2.60
CA PHE A 319 -1.47 14.31 -1.75
C PHE A 319 -2.65 15.24 -1.55
N GLN A 320 -3.85 14.67 -1.32
CA GLN A 320 -5.04 15.43 -0.96
C GLN A 320 -4.71 16.40 0.19
N PRO A 321 -5.03 17.70 0.04
CA PRO A 321 -4.87 18.66 1.12
C PRO A 321 -5.62 18.22 2.38
N LEU A 322 -4.98 18.39 3.54
CA LEU A 322 -5.61 18.07 4.81
C LEU A 322 -6.48 19.22 5.29
N ALA A 323 -7.64 18.90 5.85
CA ALA A 323 -8.40 19.85 6.66
C ALA A 323 -7.52 20.38 7.81
N PRO A 324 -7.67 21.65 8.25
CA PRO A 324 -6.80 22.25 9.25
C PRO A 324 -6.66 21.45 10.56
N ALA A 325 -7.76 20.83 11.01
CA ALA A 325 -7.75 20.00 12.21
C ALA A 325 -6.88 18.73 12.06
N LEU A 326 -6.94 18.07 10.88
CA LEU A 326 -6.12 16.90 10.59
C LEU A 326 -4.64 17.27 10.46
N LEU A 327 -4.33 18.38 9.77
CA LEU A 327 -2.96 18.88 9.67
C LEU A 327 -2.35 19.15 11.06
N ARG A 328 -3.14 19.72 11.98
CA ARG A 328 -2.71 19.92 13.38
C ARG A 328 -2.34 18.60 14.06
N TYR A 329 -3.12 17.54 13.90
CA TYR A 329 -2.80 16.23 14.45
C TYR A 329 -1.55 15.62 13.82
N HIS A 330 -1.37 15.73 12.50
CA HIS A 330 -0.16 15.28 11.84
C HIS A 330 1.10 15.99 12.39
N ARG A 331 1.04 17.32 12.57
CA ARG A 331 2.15 18.10 13.15
C ARG A 331 2.44 17.70 14.60
N GLN A 332 1.39 17.54 15.41
CA GLN A 332 1.56 17.12 16.81
C GLN A 332 2.18 15.73 16.91
N LEU A 333 1.72 14.78 16.10
CA LEU A 333 2.27 13.43 16.07
C LEU A 333 3.73 13.42 15.62
N LYS A 334 4.05 14.17 14.55
CA LYS A 334 5.43 14.32 14.09
C LYS A 334 6.30 14.96 15.17
N ALA A 335 5.86 16.00 15.85
CA ALA A 335 6.63 16.63 16.93
C ALA A 335 6.88 15.68 18.12
N GLN A 336 5.97 14.74 18.40
CA GLN A 336 6.17 13.74 19.46
C GLN A 336 7.22 12.68 19.07
N LEU A 337 7.23 12.25 17.80
CA LEU A 337 8.11 11.17 17.34
C LEU A 337 9.44 11.68 16.77
N ASP A 338 9.46 12.88 16.21
CA ASP A 338 10.57 13.52 15.50
C ASP A 338 10.55 15.05 15.72
N PRO A 339 10.92 15.50 16.93
CA PRO A 339 10.81 16.91 17.33
C PRO A 339 11.71 17.87 16.53
N LEU A 340 12.77 17.35 15.89
CA LEU A 340 13.68 18.13 15.06
C LEU A 340 13.32 18.07 13.56
N GLY A 341 12.28 17.34 13.18
CA GLY A 341 11.86 17.20 11.78
C GLY A 341 12.91 16.53 10.90
N LEU A 342 13.68 15.57 11.45
CA LEU A 342 14.76 14.91 10.74
C LEU A 342 14.25 14.01 9.62
N PHE A 343 13.13 13.33 9.81
CA PHE A 343 12.74 12.22 8.95
C PHE A 343 11.84 12.66 7.80
N ASN A 344 12.34 12.44 6.58
CA ASN A 344 11.64 12.71 5.32
C ASN A 344 10.86 14.03 5.30
N PRO A 345 11.46 15.17 5.70
CA PRO A 345 10.75 16.44 5.81
C PRO A 345 10.13 16.85 4.47
N GLY A 346 8.90 17.35 4.52
CA GLY A 346 8.17 17.82 3.35
C GLY A 346 7.58 16.73 2.45
N ARG A 347 7.92 15.45 2.66
CA ARG A 347 7.57 14.34 1.74
C ARG A 347 6.08 14.27 1.44
N MET A 348 5.24 14.35 2.48
CA MET A 348 3.79 14.31 2.35
C MET A 348 3.18 15.70 2.23
N TYR A 349 3.50 16.58 3.19
CA TYR A 349 3.00 17.94 3.29
C TYR A 349 4.20 18.84 3.61
N PRO A 350 4.32 20.04 3.01
CA PRO A 350 5.50 20.88 3.17
C PRO A 350 5.67 21.34 4.62
N GLU A 351 4.60 21.30 5.41
CA GLU A 351 4.59 21.71 6.81
C GLU A 351 4.82 20.57 7.80
N LEU A 352 5.15 19.36 7.31
CA LEU A 352 5.56 18.21 8.12
C LEU A 352 7.06 18.00 8.03
#